data_AF-A0A651I0X5-F1
#
_entry.id   AF-A0A651I0X5-F1
#
_cell.length_a   1.000
_cell.length_b   1.000
_cell.length_c   1.000
_cell.angle_alpha   90.00
_cell.angle_beta   90.00
_cell.angle_gamma   90.00
#
_symmetry.space_group_name_H-M   'P 1'
#
loop_
_entity.id
_entity.type
_entity.pdbx_description
1 polymer ?
#
loop_
_entity_poly.entity_id
_entity_poly.type
_entity_poly.pdbx_seq_one_letter_code
_entity_poly.pdbx_strand_id
1 'polypeptide(L)'
;MDGKTRAIVAHFTIIGWIIALIVNNSDNQGKDEFASFYIRQMLGLLLIWLALQMFRGFLISGFSIGGSIGLPGTGIYSLFIGSVFTFLGIAMFILWVLSLVGAAGGEKKLTPFFGEYFQDWFKSL
;
A
#
# COMPACT_ATOMS: atom_id res chain seq x y z
N MET A 1 20.76 -7.70 10.39
CA MET A 1 19.37 -8.21 10.54
C MET A 1 19.13 -9.21 9.44
N ASP A 2 18.46 -10.34 9.70
CA ASP A 2 18.12 -11.27 8.62
C ASP A 2 17.19 -10.61 7.57
N GLY A 3 17.24 -11.06 6.31
CA GLY A 3 16.41 -10.56 5.22
C GLY A 3 14.92 -10.66 5.52
N LYS A 4 14.49 -11.74 6.20
CA LYS A 4 13.11 -11.92 6.66
C LYS A 4 12.70 -10.89 7.70
N THR A 5 13.59 -10.58 8.65
CA THR A 5 13.31 -9.56 9.66
C THR A 5 13.11 -8.19 9.03
N ARG A 6 13.96 -7.81 8.06
CA ARG A 6 13.81 -6.54 7.33
C ARG A 6 12.49 -6.48 6.56
N ALA A 7 12.12 -7.56 5.87
CA ALA A 7 10.87 -7.65 5.13
C ALA A 7 9.64 -7.50 6.04
N ILE A 8 9.63 -8.16 7.21
CA ILE A 8 8.54 -8.05 8.19
C ILE A 8 8.47 -6.62 8.76
N VAL A 9 9.60 -6.03 9.14
CA VAL A 9 9.67 -4.66 9.67
C VAL A 9 9.11 -3.63 8.68
N ALA A 10 9.32 -3.86 7.37
CA ALA A 10 8.79 -2.98 6.34
C ALA A 10 7.25 -2.88 6.34
N HIS A 11 6.54 -3.91 6.80
CA HIS A 11 5.07 -3.96 6.73
C HIS A 11 4.37 -3.27 7.91
N PHE A 12 5.06 -3.03 9.03
CA PHE A 12 4.41 -2.57 10.27
C PHE A 12 4.01 -1.10 10.26
N THR A 13 4.88 -0.21 9.79
CA THR A 13 4.62 1.24 9.74
C THR A 13 5.41 1.86 8.61
N ILE A 14 5.04 3.09 8.22
CA ILE A 14 5.83 3.89 7.28
C ILE A 14 7.27 4.07 7.79
N ILE A 15 7.44 4.24 9.10
CA ILE A 15 8.75 4.33 9.75
C ILE A 15 9.52 3.00 9.60
N GLY A 16 8.85 1.87 9.85
CA GLY A 16 9.43 0.54 9.66
C GLY A 16 9.85 0.27 8.21
N TRP A 17 9.06 0.73 7.23
CA TRP A 17 9.41 0.69 5.81
C TRP A 17 10.69 1.48 5.50
N ILE A 18 10.81 2.72 5.99
CA ILE A 18 12.00 3.55 5.82
C ILE A 18 13.23 2.88 6.45
N ILE A 19 13.09 2.36 7.68
CA ILE A 19 14.18 1.66 8.37
C ILE A 19 14.61 0.43 7.56
N ALA A 20 13.68 -0.39 7.10
CA ALA A 20 13.99 -1.58 6.30
C ALA A 20 14.74 -1.22 5.00
N LEU A 21 14.34 -0.13 4.34
CA LEU A 21 15.00 0.38 3.14
C LEU A 21 16.44 0.86 3.41
N ILE A 22 16.63 1.66 4.45
CA ILE A 22 17.96 2.17 4.81
C ILE A 22 18.87 0.99 5.22
N VAL A 23 18.39 0.13 6.11
CA VAL A 23 19.16 -1.03 6.57
C VAL A 23 19.51 -1.96 5.41
N ASN A 24 18.61 -2.18 4.45
CA ASN A 24 18.92 -3.04 3.31
C ASN A 24 19.91 -2.43 2.30
N ASN A 25 19.93 -1.10 2.17
CA ASN A 25 20.86 -0.38 1.31
C ASN A 25 22.22 -0.14 1.95
N SER A 26 22.28 -0.03 3.28
CA SER A 26 23.48 0.26 4.06
C SER A 26 24.12 -0.98 4.70
N ASP A 27 23.59 -2.18 4.42
CA ASP A 27 24.14 -3.41 4.98
C ASP A 27 25.50 -3.76 4.36
N ASN A 28 26.49 -4.03 5.21
CA ASN A 28 27.86 -4.36 4.81
C ASN A 28 27.96 -5.75 4.14
N GLN A 29 26.90 -6.56 4.19
CA GLN A 29 26.84 -7.91 3.60
C GLN A 29 26.25 -7.95 2.17
N GLY A 30 25.89 -6.79 1.61
CA GLY A 30 25.25 -6.68 0.29
C GLY A 30 23.72 -6.65 0.37
N LYS A 31 23.09 -6.13 -0.68
CA LYS A 31 21.63 -5.99 -0.75
C LYS A 31 20.95 -7.36 -0.73
N ASP A 32 20.12 -7.60 0.29
CA ASP A 32 19.30 -8.81 0.33
C ASP A 32 18.13 -8.67 -0.65
N GLU A 33 18.09 -9.57 -1.62
CA GLU A 33 17.13 -9.53 -2.72
C GLU A 33 15.69 -9.83 -2.25
N PHE A 34 15.55 -10.63 -1.18
CA PHE A 34 14.25 -10.94 -0.58
C PHE A 34 13.69 -9.73 0.18
N ALA A 35 14.52 -9.05 0.96
CA ALA A 35 14.15 -7.82 1.63
C ALA A 35 13.80 -6.72 0.62
N SER A 36 14.60 -6.54 -0.43
CA SER A 36 14.32 -5.57 -1.51
C SER A 36 12.98 -5.84 -2.17
N PHE A 37 12.67 -7.10 -2.48
CA PHE A 37 11.40 -7.49 -3.08
C PHE A 37 10.19 -7.02 -2.24
N TYR A 38 10.21 -7.27 -0.93
CA TYR A 38 9.13 -6.88 -0.02
C TYR A 38 9.09 -5.38 0.30
N ILE A 39 10.25 -4.71 0.32
CA ILE A 39 10.33 -3.24 0.47
C ILE A 39 9.65 -2.55 -0.72
N ARG A 40 9.90 -3.02 -1.95
CA ARG A 40 9.26 -2.50 -3.18
C ARG A 40 7.76 -2.79 -3.20
N GLN A 41 7.37 -4.01 -2.86
CA GLN A 41 5.97 -4.43 -2.82
C GLN A 41 5.17 -3.62 -1.79
N MET A 42 5.74 -3.40 -0.60
CA MET A 42 5.10 -2.59 0.44
C MET A 42 5.02 -1.11 0.06
N LEU A 43 6.03 -0.55 -0.61
CA LEU A 43 5.97 0.81 -1.15
C LEU A 43 4.82 0.97 -2.15
N GLY A 44 4.67 0.01 -3.06
CA GLY A 44 3.58 0.00 -4.04
C GLY A 44 2.20 -0.01 -3.38
N LEU A 45 2.00 -0.89 -2.39
CA LEU A 45 0.74 -0.95 -1.63
C LEU A 45 0.46 0.36 -0.88
N LEU A 46 1.48 0.96 -0.28
CA LEU A 46 1.36 2.23 0.44
C LEU A 46 0.97 3.38 -0.50
N LEU A 47 1.57 3.45 -1.68
CA LEU A 47 1.27 4.49 -2.68
C LEU A 47 -0.15 4.34 -3.25
N ILE A 48 -0.58 3.11 -3.56
CA ILE A 48 -1.98 2.87 -3.98
C ILE A 48 -2.94 3.27 -2.89
N TRP A 49 -2.66 2.91 -1.63
CA TRP A 49 -3.51 3.26 -0.50
C TRP A 49 -3.62 4.78 -0.31
N LEU A 50 -2.49 5.50 -0.40
CA LEU A 50 -2.46 6.96 -0.33
C LEU A 50 -3.25 7.59 -1.49
N ALA A 51 -3.04 7.13 -2.72
CA ALA A 51 -3.76 7.61 -3.89
C ALA A 51 -5.28 7.39 -3.76
N LEU A 52 -5.69 6.24 -3.25
CA LEU A 52 -7.10 5.91 -3.00
C LEU A 52 -7.72 6.84 -1.95
N GLN A 53 -6.98 7.19 -0.90
CA GLN A 53 -7.45 8.14 0.12
C GLN A 53 -7.54 9.58 -0.42
N MET A 54 -6.57 10.02 -1.20
CA MET A 54 -6.61 11.33 -1.86
C MET A 54 -7.81 11.41 -2.82
N PHE A 55 -8.01 10.37 -3.63
CA PHE A 55 -9.12 10.29 -4.57
C PHE A 55 -10.47 10.26 -3.84
N ARG A 56 -10.60 9.48 -2.77
CA ARG A 56 -11.78 9.49 -1.89
C ARG A 56 -12.06 10.88 -1.33
N GLY A 57 -11.04 11.55 -0.80
CA GLY A 57 -11.15 12.89 -0.24
C GLY A 57 -11.61 13.91 -1.27
N PHE A 58 -11.06 13.86 -2.48
CA PHE A 58 -11.46 14.70 -3.61
C PHE A 58 -12.92 14.47 -4.03
N LEU A 59 -13.34 13.20 -4.17
CA LEU A 59 -14.71 12.87 -4.53
C LEU A 59 -15.71 13.34 -3.46
N ILE A 60 -15.42 13.06 -2.18
CA ILE A 60 -16.30 13.46 -1.07
C ILE A 60 -16.38 14.98 -0.95
N SER A 61 -15.25 15.70 -1.10
CA SER A 61 -15.25 17.17 -0.98
C SER A 61 -16.03 17.83 -2.12
N GLY A 62 -15.85 17.39 -3.37
CA GLY A 62 -16.62 17.89 -4.50
C GLY A 62 -18.12 17.66 -4.35
N PHE A 63 -18.50 16.53 -3.75
CA PHE A 63 -19.90 16.18 -3.53
C PHE A 63 -20.54 16.89 -2.34
N SER A 64 -19.77 17.14 -1.28
CA SER A 64 -20.21 17.92 -0.13
C SER A 64 -20.54 19.36 -0.52
N ILE A 65 -19.78 19.97 -1.45
CA ILE A 65 -20.07 21.32 -1.94
C ILE A 65 -21.43 21.35 -2.64
N GLY A 66 -21.72 20.36 -3.49
CA GLY A 66 -23.01 20.23 -4.16
C GLY A 66 -24.20 20.19 -3.19
N GLY A 67 -24.03 19.50 -2.05
CA GLY A 67 -25.05 19.45 -1.00
C GLY A 67 -25.28 20.79 -0.31
N SER A 68 -24.21 21.57 -0.08
CA SER A 68 -24.28 22.90 0.51
C SER A 68 -24.98 23.94 -0.35
N ILE A 69 -25.02 23.74 -1.68
CA ILE A 69 -25.69 24.64 -2.64
C ILE A 69 -27.06 24.11 -3.10
N GLY A 70 -27.59 23.08 -2.44
CA GLY A 70 -28.94 22.57 -2.68
C GLY A 70 -29.10 21.68 -3.91
N LEU A 71 -28.02 21.09 -4.47
CA LEU A 71 -28.18 20.07 -5.50
C LEU A 71 -28.86 18.82 -4.89
N PRO A 72 -30.04 18.41 -5.40
CA PRO A 72 -30.73 17.21 -4.92
C PRO A 72 -29.92 15.94 -5.23
N GLY A 73 -29.96 14.97 -4.31
CA GLY A 73 -29.28 13.68 -4.44
C GLY A 73 -27.88 13.64 -3.82
N THR A 74 -27.26 14.78 -3.50
CA THR A 74 -25.86 14.87 -3.01
C THR A 74 -25.56 14.04 -1.76
N GLY A 75 -26.50 13.94 -0.81
CA GLY A 75 -26.35 13.07 0.36
C GLY A 75 -26.39 11.57 0.07
N ILE A 76 -27.02 11.14 -1.02
CA ILE A 76 -27.18 9.72 -1.36
C ILE A 76 -25.90 9.20 -2.01
N TYR A 77 -25.31 9.93 -2.96
CA TYR A 77 -24.10 9.43 -3.62
C TYR A 77 -22.86 9.45 -2.70
N SER A 78 -22.80 10.31 -1.68
CA SER A 78 -21.71 10.26 -0.70
C SER A 78 -21.69 8.95 0.10
N LEU A 79 -22.86 8.37 0.38
CA LEU A 79 -23.00 7.04 1.02
C LEU A 79 -22.59 5.90 0.09
N PHE A 80 -22.96 5.97 -1.19
CA PHE A 80 -22.54 5.00 -2.20
C PHE A 80 -21.01 5.03 -2.42
N ILE A 81 -20.44 6.22 -2.56
CA ILE A 81 -18.98 6.41 -2.66
C ILE A 81 -18.31 5.85 -1.40
N GLY A 82 -18.79 6.20 -0.19
CA GLY A 82 -18.26 5.65 1.05
C GLY A 82 -18.21 4.12 1.06
N SER A 83 -19.32 3.48 0.65
CA SER A 83 -19.45 2.03 0.60
C SER A 83 -18.45 1.38 -0.37
N VAL A 84 -18.32 1.90 -1.59
CA VAL A 84 -17.37 1.38 -2.59
C VAL A 84 -15.93 1.45 -2.07
N PHE A 85 -15.55 2.58 -1.48
CA PHE A 85 -14.20 2.76 -0.95
C PHE A 85 -13.92 1.89 0.29
N THR A 86 -14.93 1.55 1.08
CA THR A 86 -14.79 0.55 2.14
C THR A 86 -14.45 -0.83 1.58
N PHE A 87 -15.15 -1.29 0.53
CA PHE A 87 -14.82 -2.56 -0.12
C PHE A 87 -13.41 -2.56 -0.72
N LEU A 88 -13.01 -1.47 -1.39
CA LEU A 88 -11.63 -1.32 -1.89
C LEU A 88 -10.61 -1.30 -0.77
N GLY A 89 -10.91 -0.65 0.36
CA GLY A 89 -10.06 -0.65 1.56
C GLY A 89 -9.86 -2.05 2.13
N ILE A 90 -10.93 -2.87 2.19
CA ILE A 90 -10.84 -4.27 2.61
C ILE A 90 -9.98 -5.07 1.63
N ALA A 91 -10.17 -4.90 0.32
CA ALA A 91 -9.35 -5.57 -0.69
C ALA A 91 -7.86 -5.21 -0.53
N MET A 92 -7.54 -3.91 -0.36
CA MET A 92 -6.17 -3.45 -0.11
C MET A 92 -5.60 -4.02 1.19
N PHE A 93 -6.41 -4.13 2.24
CA PHE A 93 -5.99 -4.74 3.49
C PHE A 93 -5.68 -6.24 3.32
N ILE A 94 -6.49 -6.97 2.55
CA ILE A 94 -6.21 -8.38 2.20
C ILE A 94 -4.88 -8.48 1.45
N LEU A 95 -4.62 -7.63 0.44
CA LEU A 95 -3.35 -7.62 -0.28
C LEU A 95 -2.15 -7.33 0.65
N TRP A 96 -2.32 -6.43 1.62
CA TRP A 96 -1.30 -6.16 2.64
C TRP A 96 -1.05 -7.39 3.53
N VAL A 97 -2.10 -8.08 3.99
CA VAL A 97 -1.95 -9.32 4.77
C VAL A 97 -1.26 -10.41 3.95
N LEU A 98 -1.62 -10.60 2.68
CA LEU A 98 -0.98 -11.58 1.80
C LEU A 98 0.52 -11.28 1.61
N SER A 99 0.87 -10.00 1.45
CA SER A 99 2.26 -9.56 1.37
C SER A 99 3.02 -9.85 2.68
N LEU A 100 2.42 -9.56 3.83
CA LEU A 100 3.00 -9.84 5.14
C LEU A 100 3.20 -11.35 5.37
N VAL A 101 2.21 -12.18 5.01
CA VAL A 101 2.31 -13.65 5.13
C VAL A 101 3.41 -14.20 4.24
N GLY A 102 3.57 -13.69 3.01
CA GLY A 102 4.69 -14.05 2.16
C GLY A 102 6.05 -13.66 2.76
N ALA A 103 6.15 -12.45 3.32
CA ALA A 103 7.35 -11.98 4.00
C ALA A 103 7.72 -12.86 5.21
N ALA A 104 6.73 -13.28 5.99
CA ALA A 104 6.92 -14.20 7.11
C ALA A 104 7.28 -15.63 6.66
N GLY A 105 6.72 -16.09 5.53
CA GLY A 105 7.00 -17.39 4.93
C GLY A 105 8.41 -17.51 4.33
N GLY A 106 9.06 -16.39 4.00
CA GLY A 106 10.39 -16.41 3.39
C GLY A 106 10.39 -16.78 1.90
N GLU A 107 9.22 -16.79 1.26
CA GLU A 107 9.06 -17.04 -0.17
C GLU A 107 8.74 -15.72 -0.88
N LYS A 108 9.38 -15.43 -2.02
CA LYS A 108 9.07 -14.23 -2.82
C LYS A 108 7.69 -14.39 -3.47
N LYS A 109 6.62 -14.02 -2.77
CA LYS A 109 5.25 -14.04 -3.30
C LYS A 109 4.84 -12.67 -3.81
N LEU A 110 4.66 -12.60 -5.13
CA LEU A 110 4.08 -11.45 -5.81
C LEU A 110 2.64 -11.24 -5.32
N THR A 111 2.34 -10.01 -4.90
CA THR A 111 0.95 -9.63 -4.63
C THR A 111 0.12 -9.80 -5.90
N PRO A 112 -1.04 -10.47 -5.86
CA PRO A 112 -1.88 -10.62 -7.05
C PRO A 112 -2.29 -9.25 -7.59
N PHE A 113 -2.51 -9.16 -8.92
CA PHE A 113 -2.82 -7.96 -9.69
C PHE A 113 -1.70 -6.92 -9.83
N PHE A 114 -0.98 -6.60 -8.75
CA PHE A 114 -0.05 -5.45 -8.72
C PHE A 114 1.43 -5.81 -8.51
N GLY A 115 1.73 -7.07 -8.16
CA GLY A 115 3.07 -7.50 -7.77
C GLY A 115 4.13 -7.24 -8.85
N GLU A 116 3.84 -7.58 -10.11
CA GLU A 116 4.78 -7.37 -11.22
C GLU A 116 5.05 -5.87 -11.46
N TYR A 117 4.00 -5.05 -11.49
CA TYR A 117 4.13 -3.60 -11.63
C TYR A 117 4.98 -2.98 -10.52
N PHE A 118 4.83 -3.44 -9.28
CA PHE A 118 5.66 -2.94 -8.17
C PHE A 118 7.14 -3.29 -8.34
N GLN A 119 7.45 -4.51 -8.82
CA GLN A 119 8.83 -4.89 -9.07
C GLN A 119 9.44 -4.07 -10.21
N ASP A 120 8.67 -3.78 -11.26
CA ASP A 120 9.14 -2.98 -12.39
C ASP A 120 9.29 -1.50 -12.08
N TRP A 121 8.33 -0.89 -11.40
CA TRP A 121 8.34 0.53 -11.03
C TRP A 121 9.44 0.86 -10.03
N PHE A 122 9.70 -0.06 -9.10
CA PHE A 122 10.68 0.14 -8.03
C PHE A 122 11.95 -0.71 -8.22
N LYS A 123 12.25 -1.16 -9.45
CA LYS A 123 13.44 -1.98 -9.73
C LYS A 123 14.77 -1.33 -9.34
N SER A 124 14.80 0.00 -9.25
CA SER A 124 15.98 0.79 -8.86
C SER A 124 16.20 0.91 -7.35
N LEU A 125 15.21 0.55 -6.53
CA LEU A 125 15.29 0.53 -5.06
C LEU A 125 16.06 -0.70 -4.58
#